data_AF-A0A7W2M0B6-F1
#
_entry.id   AF-A0A7W2M0B6-F1
#
_cell.length_a   1.000
_cell.length_b   1.000
_cell.length_c   1.000
_cell.angle_alpha   90.00
_cell.angle_beta   90.00
_cell.angle_gamma   90.00
#
_symmetry.space_group_name_H-M   'P 1'
#
loop_
_entity.id
_entity.type
_entity.pdbx_description
1 polymer ?
#
loop_
_entity_poly.entity_id
_entity_poly.type
_entity_poly.pdbx_seq_one_letter_code
_entity_poly.pdbx_strand_id
1 'polypeptide(L)'
;MTKFHVDSIKEWEPFEHDGVIYDLGHLTCHEVEFKGDRYEYKFVVTYGLHCFTKDDSGTNIPYRYEDGRHGQLVCLERYEASKQLKGIIEKLDAATIYHTEGERFFTMSVLNSATGLLEPYKVCLAFYREHRLLRIHVTSAYFARTGEGSPDTPINKKGSSVFKVAMETQQKPKGQCPKEVRNRPKPKK
;
A
#
# COMPACT_ATOMS: atom_id res chain seq x y z
N MET A 1 6.84 5.84 -20.44
CA MET A 1 6.52 5.17 -19.15
C MET A 1 7.15 3.79 -19.15
N THR A 2 7.89 3.44 -18.11
CA THR A 2 8.52 2.13 -17.95
C THR A 2 7.44 1.04 -17.91
N LYS A 3 7.41 0.15 -18.90
CA LYS A 3 6.42 -0.93 -18.95
C LYS A 3 6.83 -2.03 -17.98
N PHE A 4 6.45 -1.92 -16.72
CA PHE A 4 6.56 -3.04 -15.80
C PHE A 4 5.56 -4.12 -16.20
N HIS A 5 6.03 -5.36 -16.35
CA HIS A 5 5.13 -6.50 -16.51
C HIS A 5 4.63 -6.90 -15.13
N VAL A 6 3.45 -6.40 -14.78
CA VAL A 6 2.80 -6.64 -13.49
C VAL A 6 1.31 -6.93 -13.70
N ASP A 7 0.75 -7.82 -12.87
CA ASP A 7 -0.64 -8.26 -12.97
C ASP A 7 -1.62 -7.30 -12.27
N SER A 8 -1.15 -6.54 -11.29
CA SER A 8 -1.94 -5.54 -10.56
C SER A 8 -2.29 -4.33 -11.42
N ILE A 9 -3.27 -3.54 -10.96
CA ILE A 9 -3.55 -2.20 -11.49
C ILE A 9 -2.25 -1.38 -11.47
N LYS A 10 -1.94 -0.77 -12.62
CA LYS A 10 -0.75 0.08 -12.79
C LYS A 10 -1.05 1.55 -12.61
N GLU A 11 -2.23 1.97 -13.05
CA GLU A 11 -2.71 3.34 -13.03
C GLU A 11 -4.17 3.25 -12.57
N TRP A 12 -4.52 4.07 -11.59
CA TRP A 12 -5.89 4.18 -11.08
C TRP A 12 -6.57 5.32 -11.81
N GLU A 13 -7.75 5.06 -12.36
CA GLU A 13 -8.54 6.07 -13.06
C GLU A 13 -9.08 7.10 -12.07
N PRO A 14 -9.06 8.39 -12.39
CA PRO A 14 -9.73 9.40 -11.58
C PRO A 14 -11.25 9.15 -11.58
N PHE A 15 -11.94 9.72 -10.60
CA PHE A 15 -13.41 9.73 -10.58
C PHE A 15 -13.94 11.12 -10.27
N GLU A 16 -15.19 11.38 -10.66
CA GLU A 16 -15.88 12.63 -10.38
C GLU A 16 -17.04 12.39 -9.40
N HIS A 17 -17.17 13.27 -8.43
CA HIS A 17 -18.30 13.30 -7.51
C HIS A 17 -18.62 14.76 -7.12
N ASP A 18 -19.90 15.15 -7.20
CA ASP A 18 -20.38 16.50 -6.90
C ASP A 18 -19.58 17.63 -7.59
N GLY A 19 -19.17 17.39 -8.84
CA GLY A 19 -18.38 18.34 -9.64
C GLY A 19 -16.90 18.46 -9.24
N VAL A 20 -16.44 17.61 -8.31
CA VAL A 20 -15.03 17.51 -7.90
C VAL A 20 -14.39 16.28 -8.54
N ILE A 21 -13.26 16.48 -9.22
CA ILE A 21 -12.44 15.39 -9.75
C ILE A 21 -11.44 14.95 -8.68
N TYR A 22 -11.50 13.68 -8.31
CA TYR A 22 -10.57 13.04 -7.39
C TYR A 22 -9.53 12.27 -8.20
N ASP A 23 -8.33 12.85 -8.29
CA ASP A 23 -7.19 12.22 -8.95
C ASP A 23 -6.62 11.07 -8.11
N LEU A 24 -6.31 9.95 -8.77
CA LEU A 24 -5.64 8.77 -8.18
C LEU A 24 -4.27 8.50 -8.82
N GLY A 25 -3.75 9.42 -9.64
CA GLY A 25 -2.46 9.29 -10.31
C GLY A 25 -1.26 9.13 -9.36
N HIS A 26 -1.36 9.59 -8.10
CA HIS A 26 -0.33 9.35 -7.08
C HIS A 26 -0.16 7.87 -6.72
N LEU A 27 -1.14 7.02 -7.02
CA LEU A 27 -1.08 5.57 -6.87
C LEU A 27 -0.60 4.84 -8.14
N THR A 28 0.06 5.56 -9.04
CA THR A 28 0.69 4.96 -10.22
C THR A 28 1.86 4.06 -9.80
N CYS A 29 1.94 2.90 -10.45
CA CYS A 29 3.01 1.93 -10.31
C CYS A 29 4.37 2.60 -10.61
N HIS A 30 5.33 2.40 -9.72
CA HIS A 30 6.66 2.99 -9.82
C HIS A 30 7.73 2.02 -9.32
N GLU A 31 8.98 2.32 -9.60
CA GLU A 31 10.13 1.61 -9.04
C GLU A 31 10.68 2.36 -7.83
N VAL A 32 11.11 1.62 -6.82
CA VAL A 32 11.90 2.12 -5.69
C VAL A 32 13.18 1.31 -5.58
N GLU A 33 14.28 1.98 -5.24
CA GLU A 33 15.60 1.39 -5.10
C GLU A 33 16.11 1.63 -3.68
N PHE A 34 16.45 0.54 -2.98
CA PHE A 34 17.06 0.59 -1.66
C PHE A 34 18.53 0.20 -1.76
N LYS A 35 19.43 1.12 -1.40
CA LYS A 35 20.88 0.92 -1.41
C LYS A 35 21.37 0.64 0.00
N GLY A 36 21.87 -0.57 0.23
CA GLY A 36 22.60 -0.92 1.44
C GLY A 36 24.10 -1.02 1.15
N ASP A 37 24.92 -1.18 2.19
CA ASP A 37 26.39 -1.19 2.07
C ASP A 37 26.94 -2.26 1.11
N ARG A 38 26.23 -3.38 0.96
CA ARG A 38 26.66 -4.53 0.14
C ARG A 38 25.68 -4.95 -0.95
N TYR A 39 24.43 -4.52 -0.84
CA TYR A 39 23.35 -5.00 -1.70
C TYR A 39 22.44 -3.85 -2.09
N GLU A 40 22.01 -3.87 -3.35
CA GLU A 40 21.01 -2.97 -3.90
C GLU A 40 19.77 -3.79 -4.26
N TYR A 41 18.60 -3.33 -3.85
CA TYR A 41 17.32 -3.98 -4.16
C TYR A 41 16.39 -3.01 -4.87
N LYS A 42 15.91 -3.43 -6.05
CA LYS A 42 14.89 -2.72 -6.82
C LYS A 42 13.55 -3.41 -6.67
N PHE A 43 12.53 -2.66 -6.31
CA PHE A 43 11.16 -3.13 -6.20
C PHE A 43 10.23 -2.36 -7.12
N VAL A 44 9.31 -3.07 -7.76
CA VAL A 44 8.17 -2.45 -8.42
C VAL A 44 6.99 -2.39 -7.45
N VAL A 45 6.52 -1.18 -7.18
CA VAL A 45 5.48 -0.86 -6.21
C VAL A 45 4.13 -0.74 -6.90
N THR A 46 3.09 -1.28 -6.26
CA THR A 46 1.69 -1.18 -6.70
C THR A 46 0.78 -0.99 -5.49
N TYR A 47 -0.45 -0.53 -5.72
CA TYR A 47 -1.39 -0.16 -4.66
C TYR A 47 -2.71 -0.92 -4.80
N GLY A 48 -3.31 -1.29 -3.67
CA GLY A 48 -4.62 -1.92 -3.58
C GLY A 48 -5.74 -0.91 -3.29
N LEU A 49 -6.98 -1.31 -3.54
CA LEU A 49 -8.19 -0.49 -3.37
C LEU A 49 -8.28 0.14 -1.96
N HIS A 50 -7.95 -0.63 -0.93
CA HIS A 50 -8.03 -0.21 0.47
C HIS A 50 -7.02 0.89 0.88
N CYS A 51 -6.18 1.38 -0.04
CA CYS A 51 -5.37 2.58 0.20
C CYS A 51 -6.22 3.85 0.27
N PHE A 52 -7.40 3.88 -0.36
CA PHE A 52 -8.27 5.06 -0.41
C PHE A 52 -9.75 4.75 -0.14
N THR A 53 -10.12 3.47 0.03
CA THR A 53 -11.48 3.04 0.35
C THR A 53 -11.60 2.45 1.74
N LYS A 54 -12.79 2.58 2.33
CA LYS A 54 -13.23 1.88 3.55
C LYS A 54 -14.73 2.12 3.74
N ASP A 55 -15.52 1.09 4.00
CA ASP A 55 -16.92 1.28 4.40
C ASP A 55 -17.01 1.78 5.85
N ASP A 56 -18.00 2.63 6.11
CA ASP A 56 -18.33 3.14 7.44
C ASP A 56 -17.18 3.86 8.15
N SER A 57 -16.45 4.70 7.42
CA SER A 57 -15.36 5.53 7.97
C SER A 57 -15.82 6.86 8.58
N GLY A 58 -17.10 7.22 8.41
CA GLY A 58 -17.66 8.52 8.81
C GLY A 58 -17.25 9.70 7.91
N THR A 59 -16.27 9.50 7.03
CA THR A 59 -15.76 10.50 6.06
C THR A 59 -15.91 10.00 4.62
N ASN A 60 -16.88 9.12 4.38
CA ASN A 60 -17.07 8.51 3.08
C ASN A 60 -17.68 9.48 2.07
N ILE A 61 -17.14 9.44 0.86
CA ILE A 61 -17.80 9.95 -0.33
C ILE A 61 -18.79 8.87 -0.78
N PRO A 62 -20.05 9.19 -1.12
CA PRO A 62 -21.03 8.21 -1.63
C PRO A 62 -20.74 7.81 -3.09
N TYR A 63 -19.48 7.48 -3.35
CA TYR A 63 -18.96 6.95 -4.60
C TYR A 63 -18.32 5.59 -4.30
N ARG A 64 -18.78 4.55 -4.99
CA ARG A 64 -18.24 3.19 -4.89
C ARG A 64 -17.21 3.00 -6.00
N TYR A 65 -15.96 2.85 -5.61
CA TYR A 65 -14.87 2.51 -6.53
C TYR A 65 -14.69 0.99 -6.55
N GLU A 66 -14.51 0.41 -7.73
CA GLU A 66 -14.30 -1.03 -7.91
C GLU A 66 -12.88 -1.33 -8.38
N ASP A 67 -12.28 -2.36 -7.79
CA ASP A 67 -11.16 -3.06 -8.42
C ASP A 67 -11.66 -4.35 -9.09
N GLY A 68 -10.80 -5.07 -9.78
CA GLY A 68 -11.17 -6.33 -10.45
C GLY A 68 -11.61 -7.47 -9.51
N ARG A 69 -11.69 -7.24 -8.18
CA ARG A 69 -12.04 -8.23 -7.15
C ARG A 69 -13.29 -7.82 -6.37
N HIS A 70 -13.41 -6.57 -5.97
CA HIS A 70 -14.55 -6.05 -5.21
C HIS A 70 -14.64 -4.52 -5.30
N GLY A 71 -15.76 -3.97 -4.83
CA GLY A 71 -15.96 -2.52 -4.70
C GLY A 71 -16.08 -2.07 -3.26
N GLN A 72 -15.74 -0.81 -2.99
CA GLN A 72 -15.87 -0.19 -1.67
C GLN A 72 -16.10 1.32 -1.77
N LEU A 73 -16.71 1.93 -0.75
CA LEU A 73 -16.88 3.38 -0.70
C LEU A 73 -15.52 4.08 -0.55
N VAL A 74 -15.35 5.19 -1.27
CA VAL A 74 -14.16 6.04 -1.12
C VAL A 74 -14.21 6.70 0.26
N CYS A 75 -13.09 6.63 0.99
CA CYS A 75 -12.91 7.21 2.31
C CYS A 75 -12.01 8.44 2.16
N LEU A 76 -12.54 9.64 2.43
CA LEU A 76 -11.81 10.88 2.17
C LEU A 76 -10.53 10.97 3.02
N GLU A 77 -10.59 10.55 4.27
CA GLU A 77 -9.42 10.49 5.16
C GLU A 77 -8.30 9.61 4.57
N ARG A 78 -8.65 8.42 4.07
CA ARG A 78 -7.67 7.51 3.43
C ARG A 78 -7.18 8.05 2.11
N TYR A 79 -8.07 8.62 1.29
CA TYR A 79 -7.72 9.26 0.03
C TYR A 79 -6.65 10.34 0.22
N GLU A 80 -6.87 11.27 1.16
CA GLU A 80 -5.92 12.34 1.44
C GLU A 80 -4.59 11.81 1.99
N ALA A 81 -4.62 10.87 2.92
CA ALA A 81 -3.40 10.24 3.45
C ALA A 81 -2.62 9.47 2.36
N SER A 82 -3.33 8.85 1.41
CA SER A 82 -2.74 8.02 0.35
C SER A 82 -1.81 8.81 -0.57
N LYS A 83 -2.00 10.13 -0.71
CA LYS A 83 -1.13 11.02 -1.50
C LYS A 83 0.33 11.01 -1.03
N GLN A 84 0.57 10.66 0.24
CA GLN A 84 1.90 10.59 0.82
C GLN A 84 2.56 9.22 0.64
N LEU A 85 1.82 8.18 0.22
CA LEU A 85 2.31 6.80 0.23
C LEU A 85 3.54 6.59 -0.64
N LYS A 86 3.62 7.22 -1.82
CA LYS A 86 4.81 7.10 -2.67
C LYS A 86 6.07 7.53 -1.92
N GLY A 87 6.07 8.74 -1.35
CA GLY A 87 7.21 9.25 -0.59
C GLY A 87 7.50 8.47 0.69
N ILE A 88 6.48 7.86 1.30
CA ILE A 88 6.63 6.95 2.43
C ILE A 88 7.37 5.66 2.01
N ILE A 89 6.96 5.04 0.90
CA ILE A 89 7.57 3.81 0.40
C ILE A 89 8.99 4.05 -0.11
N GLU A 90 9.27 5.21 -0.70
CA GLU A 90 10.63 5.63 -1.09
C GLU A 90 11.61 5.69 0.09
N LYS A 91 11.12 5.87 1.32
CA LYS A 91 11.91 5.97 2.56
C LYS A 91 11.75 4.75 3.47
N LEU A 92 11.31 3.62 2.92
CA LEU A 92 11.02 2.40 3.68
C LEU A 92 12.26 1.76 4.31
N ASP A 93 13.46 2.10 3.83
CA ASP A 93 14.74 1.69 4.40
C ASP A 93 15.01 2.27 5.80
N ALA A 94 14.41 3.41 6.13
CA ALA A 94 14.44 3.99 7.48
C ALA A 94 13.39 3.37 8.43
N ALA A 95 12.45 2.56 7.92
CA ALA A 95 11.35 2.01 8.70
C ALA A 95 11.66 0.62 9.25
N THR A 96 11.06 0.31 10.40
CA THR A 96 11.00 -1.06 10.93
C THR A 96 9.74 -1.75 10.43
N ILE A 97 9.91 -2.85 9.67
CA ILE A 97 8.80 -3.63 9.12
C ILE A 97 8.47 -4.79 10.05
N TYR A 98 7.23 -4.86 10.49
CA TYR A 98 6.69 -5.93 11.32
C TYR A 98 5.96 -6.97 10.48
N HIS A 99 5.94 -8.21 10.96
CA HIS A 99 5.30 -9.33 10.27
C HIS A 99 4.38 -10.06 11.25
N THR A 100 3.12 -10.24 10.86
CA THR A 100 2.12 -11.05 11.56
C THR A 100 1.80 -12.30 10.74
N GLU A 101 0.92 -13.16 11.25
CA GLU A 101 0.44 -14.33 10.52
C GLU A 101 -0.27 -13.98 9.20
N GLY A 102 -0.83 -12.77 9.08
CA GLY A 102 -1.63 -12.35 7.92
C GLY A 102 -1.02 -11.25 7.05
N GLU A 103 -0.13 -10.40 7.58
CA GLU A 103 0.34 -9.21 6.88
C GLU A 103 1.72 -8.75 7.35
N ARG A 104 2.45 -8.04 6.47
CA ARG A 104 3.57 -7.20 6.88
C ARG A 104 3.10 -5.76 6.95
N PHE A 105 3.57 -5.00 7.93
CA PHE A 105 3.18 -3.61 8.06
C PHE A 105 4.26 -2.81 8.79
N PHE A 106 4.14 -1.50 8.71
CA PHE A 106 4.83 -0.58 9.61
C PHE A 106 3.85 0.53 10.00
N THR A 107 4.20 1.25 11.06
CA THR A 107 3.44 2.42 11.52
C THR A 107 4.34 3.63 11.61
N MET A 108 3.77 4.81 11.36
CA MET A 108 4.46 6.09 11.49
C MET A 108 3.46 7.18 11.87
N SER A 109 3.93 8.25 12.51
CA SER A 109 3.07 9.41 12.80
C SER A 109 2.88 10.25 11.55
N VAL A 110 1.63 10.47 11.14
CA VAL A 110 1.27 11.30 9.99
C VAL A 110 0.20 12.30 10.43
N LEU A 111 0.25 13.52 9.91
CA LEU A 111 -0.79 14.51 10.14
C LEU A 111 -2.05 14.10 9.37
N ASN A 112 -3.12 13.83 10.11
CA ASN A 112 -4.42 13.55 9.53
C ASN A 112 -5.10 14.88 9.16
N SER A 113 -5.35 15.09 7.87
CA SER A 113 -6.01 16.31 7.37
C SER A 113 -7.46 16.44 7.83
N ALA A 114 -8.15 15.34 8.15
CA ALA A 114 -9.54 15.37 8.62
C ALA A 114 -9.65 15.77 10.11
N THR A 115 -8.69 15.37 10.95
CA THR A 115 -8.70 15.65 12.39
C THR A 115 -7.75 16.78 12.81
N GLY A 116 -6.75 17.09 11.98
CA GLY A 116 -5.67 18.03 12.31
C GLY A 116 -4.64 17.47 13.30
N LEU A 117 -4.69 16.18 13.62
CA LEU A 117 -3.83 15.55 14.64
C LEU A 117 -2.75 14.68 14.02
N LEU A 118 -1.62 14.55 14.72
CA LEU A 118 -0.64 13.50 14.42
C LEU A 118 -1.19 12.17 14.93
N GLU A 119 -1.54 11.28 14.01
CA GLU A 119 -2.10 9.96 14.32
C GLU A 119 -1.16 8.85 13.78
N PRO A 120 -1.13 7.67 14.42
CA PRO A 120 -0.42 6.53 13.86
C PRO A 120 -1.07 6.09 12.54
N TYR A 121 -0.30 6.14 11.47
CA TYR A 121 -0.67 5.67 10.15
C TYR A 121 -0.02 4.31 9.88
N LYS A 122 -0.86 3.29 9.74
CA LYS A 122 -0.46 1.90 9.47
C LYS A 122 -0.52 1.63 7.98
N VAL A 123 0.59 1.14 7.43
CA VAL A 123 0.70 0.76 6.02
C VAL A 123 0.96 -0.74 5.95
N CYS A 124 0.03 -1.46 5.37
CA CYS A 124 0.11 -2.91 5.16
C CYS A 124 0.68 -3.21 3.78
N LEU A 125 1.62 -4.14 3.75
CA LEU A 125 2.46 -4.46 2.60
C LEU A 125 2.52 -5.97 2.35
N ALA A 126 2.67 -6.31 1.08
CA ALA A 126 3.12 -7.62 0.66
C ALA A 126 4.39 -7.53 -0.17
N PHE A 127 5.33 -8.42 0.14
CA PHE A 127 6.59 -8.59 -0.57
C PHE A 127 6.61 -9.95 -1.25
N TYR A 128 6.81 -9.97 -2.56
CA TYR A 128 6.76 -11.18 -3.38
C TYR A 128 7.58 -11.04 -4.66
N ARG A 129 7.65 -12.13 -5.42
CA ARG A 129 8.31 -12.17 -6.74
C ARG A 129 7.28 -12.36 -7.83
N GLU A 130 7.36 -11.56 -8.88
CA GLU A 130 6.48 -11.65 -10.04
C GLU A 130 7.26 -11.29 -11.30
N HIS A 131 7.18 -12.10 -12.36
CA HIS A 131 7.88 -11.86 -13.63
C HIS A 131 9.36 -11.47 -13.51
N ARG A 132 10.10 -12.10 -12.57
CA ARG A 132 11.51 -11.82 -12.20
C ARG A 132 11.76 -10.48 -11.47
N LEU A 133 10.71 -9.72 -11.18
CA LEU A 133 10.75 -8.51 -10.38
C LEU A 133 10.57 -8.84 -8.89
N LEU A 134 11.23 -8.08 -8.02
CA LEU A 134 10.80 -7.97 -6.63
C LEU A 134 9.65 -6.98 -6.56
N ARG A 135 8.63 -7.28 -5.74
CA ARG A 135 7.40 -6.51 -5.68
C ARG A 135 7.11 -6.05 -4.26
N ILE A 136 6.61 -4.82 -4.19
CA ILE A 136 5.87 -4.30 -3.05
C ILE A 136 4.45 -4.06 -3.53
N HIS A 137 3.48 -4.59 -2.81
CA HIS A 137 2.08 -4.21 -3.00
C HIS A 137 1.56 -3.65 -1.69
N VAL A 138 1.13 -2.38 -1.70
CA VAL A 138 0.47 -1.76 -0.56
C VAL A 138 -0.96 -2.27 -0.52
N THR A 139 -1.24 -3.21 0.38
CA THR A 139 -2.54 -3.89 0.44
C THR A 139 -3.62 -3.00 1.08
N SER A 140 -3.23 -2.16 2.03
CA SER A 140 -4.10 -1.24 2.78
C SER A 140 -3.25 -0.17 3.46
N ALA A 141 -3.81 1.02 3.68
CA ALA A 141 -3.16 2.06 4.46
C ALA A 141 -4.19 2.93 5.19
N TYR A 142 -4.02 3.15 6.49
CA TYR A 142 -5.04 3.82 7.32
C TYR A 142 -4.52 4.30 8.67
N PHE A 143 -5.20 5.28 9.27
CA PHE A 143 -4.94 5.69 10.65
C PHE A 143 -5.37 4.60 11.63
N ALA A 144 -4.40 4.02 12.34
CA ALA A 144 -4.58 2.93 13.28
C ALA A 144 -5.03 3.48 14.64
N ARG A 145 -6.34 3.52 14.86
CA ARG A 145 -6.96 3.89 16.14
C ARG A 145 -7.15 2.71 17.08
N THR A 146 -7.16 1.49 16.55
CA THR A 146 -7.30 0.24 17.33
C THR A 146 -6.42 -0.87 16.74
N GLY A 147 -6.15 -1.89 17.55
CA GLY A 147 -5.38 -3.07 17.15
C GLY A 147 -3.87 -2.80 17.10
N GLU A 148 -3.10 -3.83 16.75
CA GLU A 148 -1.63 -3.79 16.78
C GLU A 148 -1.08 -2.65 15.89
N GLY A 149 -0.29 -1.76 16.50
CA GLY A 149 0.25 -0.57 15.87
C GLY A 149 -0.56 0.71 16.13
N SER A 150 -1.67 0.63 16.86
CA SER A 150 -2.38 1.79 17.43
C SER A 150 -1.70 2.27 18.73
N PRO A 151 -2.04 3.49 19.24
CA PRO A 151 -1.44 4.03 20.47
C PRO A 151 -1.58 3.08 21.68
N ASP A 152 -2.73 2.42 21.80
CA ASP A 152 -3.08 1.58 22.95
C ASP A 152 -2.61 0.12 22.80
N THR A 153 -2.07 -0.26 21.64
CA THR A 153 -1.62 -1.64 21.38
C THR A 153 -0.25 -1.62 20.69
N PRO A 154 0.84 -1.49 21.48
CA PRO A 154 2.20 -1.42 20.94
C PRO A 154 2.59 -2.74 20.25
N ILE A 155 3.54 -2.64 19.32
CA ILE A 155 3.99 -3.77 18.52
C ILE A 155 5.09 -4.53 19.30
N ASN A 156 4.74 -5.68 19.86
CA ASN A 156 5.68 -6.51 20.65
C ASN A 156 6.45 -7.53 19.81
N LYS A 157 6.45 -7.38 18.49
CA LYS A 157 7.09 -8.31 17.54
C LYS A 157 8.44 -7.80 17.08
N LYS A 158 9.37 -8.74 16.81
CA LYS A 158 10.66 -8.40 16.22
C LYS A 158 10.47 -7.86 14.80
N GLY A 159 10.85 -6.61 14.60
CA GLY A 159 10.86 -5.98 13.29
C GLY A 159 12.04 -6.44 12.42
N SER A 160 11.95 -6.14 11.13
CA SER A 160 12.99 -6.38 10.13
C SER A 160 13.17 -5.15 9.26
N SER A 161 14.40 -4.92 8.78
CA SER A 161 14.67 -3.89 7.78
C SER A 161 14.18 -4.32 6.40
N VAL A 162 13.98 -3.36 5.50
CA VAL A 162 13.61 -3.64 4.10
C VAL A 162 14.64 -4.54 3.41
N PHE A 163 15.94 -4.39 3.72
CA PHE A 163 17.02 -5.23 3.17
C PHE A 163 16.86 -6.69 3.56
N LYS A 164 16.56 -6.97 4.83
CA LYS A 164 16.32 -8.34 5.30
C LYS A 164 15.09 -8.93 4.61
N VAL A 165 14.01 -8.16 4.52
CA VAL A 165 12.78 -8.59 3.82
C VAL A 165 13.05 -8.85 2.34
N ALA A 166 13.90 -8.05 1.70
CA ALA A 166 14.29 -8.21 0.31
C ALA A 166 15.07 -9.51 0.08
N MET A 167 16.08 -9.79 0.93
CA MET A 167 16.86 -11.03 0.88
C MET A 167 15.95 -12.26 0.99
N GLU A 168 15.08 -12.28 2.00
CA GLU A 168 14.13 -13.38 2.23
C GLU A 168 13.18 -13.54 1.04
N THR A 169 12.68 -12.43 0.48
CA THR A 169 11.77 -12.44 -0.66
C THR A 169 12.44 -12.99 -1.91
N GLN A 170 13.71 -12.66 -2.15
CA GLN A 170 14.47 -13.18 -3.30
C GLN A 170 14.72 -14.69 -3.22
N GLN A 171 14.82 -15.24 -2.01
CA GLN A 171 15.00 -16.68 -1.78
C GLN A 171 13.70 -17.49 -1.92
N LYS A 172 12.53 -16.84 -1.83
CA LYS A 172 11.23 -17.52 -1.97
C LYS A 172 11.02 -18.11 -3.38
N PRO A 173 10.28 -19.25 -3.48
CA PRO A 173 9.84 -19.80 -4.76
C PRO A 173 9.06 -18.78 -5.59
N LYS A 174 9.17 -18.89 -6.92
CA LYS A 174 8.42 -18.06 -7.86
C LYS A 174 6.91 -18.40 -7.79
N GLY A 175 6.06 -17.41 -8.04
CA GLY A 175 4.62 -17.62 -8.24
C GLY A 175 3.75 -17.53 -6.97
N GLN A 176 4.35 -17.39 -5.79
CA GLN A 176 3.61 -17.08 -4.56
C GLN A 176 3.34 -15.56 -4.51
N CYS A 177 2.16 -15.16 -4.96
CA CYS A 177 1.66 -13.79 -4.82
C CYS A 177 0.43 -13.75 -3.90
N PRO A 178 0.24 -12.67 -3.12
CA PRO A 178 -1.00 -12.44 -2.40
C PRO A 178 -2.20 -12.39 -3.36
N LYS A 179 -3.39 -12.78 -2.89
CA LYS A 179 -4.60 -12.70 -3.72
C LYS A 179 -4.95 -11.25 -4.05
N GLU A 180 -4.53 -10.32 -3.20
CA GLU A 180 -4.75 -8.88 -3.26
C GLU A 180 -4.16 -8.24 -4.51
N VAL A 181 -3.08 -8.84 -5.05
CA VAL A 181 -2.39 -8.28 -6.22
C VAL A 181 -3.15 -8.51 -7.52
N ARG A 182 -4.17 -9.38 -7.51
CA ARG A 182 -5.00 -9.69 -8.68
C ARG A 182 -6.18 -8.71 -8.79
N ASN A 183 -5.93 -7.43 -8.54
CA ASN A 183 -6.92 -6.37 -8.47
C ASN A 183 -7.28 -5.76 -9.83
N ARG A 184 -6.86 -6.36 -10.95
CA ARG A 184 -7.10 -5.82 -12.28
C ARG A 184 -8.42 -6.34 -12.87
N PRO A 185 -9.30 -5.47 -13.38
CA PRO A 185 -10.49 -5.89 -14.11
C PRO A 185 -10.11 -6.80 -15.28
N LYS A 186 -10.80 -7.94 -15.42
CA LYS A 186 -10.63 -8.77 -16.61
C LYS A 186 -11.20 -8.01 -17.81
N PRO A 187 -10.52 -8.03 -18.98
CA PRO A 187 -11.12 -7.48 -20.19
C PRO A 187 -12.47 -8.17 -20.42
N LYS A 188 -13.52 -7.38 -20.65
CA LYS A 188 -14.82 -7.92 -21.07
C LYS A 188 -14.58 -8.63 -22.41
N LYS A 189 -14.91 -9.92 -22.46
CA LYS A 189 -14.87 -10.72 -23.70
C LYS A 189 -15.92 -10.24 -24.68
#